data_AF-A0AAV5LT28-F1
#
_entry.id   AF-A0AAV5LT28-F1
#
_cell.length_a   1.000
_cell.length_b   1.000
_cell.length_c   1.000
_cell.angle_alpha   90.00
_cell.angle_beta   90.00
_cell.angle_gamma   90.00
#
_symmetry.space_group_name_H-M   'P 1'
#
loop_
_entity.id
_entity.type
_entity.pdbx_description
1 polymer ?
#
loop_
_entity_poly.entity_id
_entity_poly.type
_entity_poly.pdbx_seq_one_letter_code
_entity_poly.pdbx_strand_id
1 'polypeptide(L)'
;MLTVHLEKLSDIQCQPESQLKFITEAWLQIVECRRVLKWTYAYGYYLPEHEHAKRQFFEYLQGEAESGLERLHQCAEKELQVYLNAEGPSKDFNEFRTKLAGLTSVTRNYFENLVRALENGLSDVDSHGNCSRTGSSKSVGGGTSKGRGGKGKGSSSRSGGSSRNIDDSSHWSCEHCTFANIRLATVCQMCQQRR
;
A
#
# COMPACT_ATOMS: atom_id res chain seq x y z
N MET A 1 -21.43 23.48 -10.82
CA MET A 1 -22.40 22.39 -10.57
C MET A 1 -22.56 22.18 -9.06
N LEU A 2 -21.50 21.86 -8.30
CA LEU A 2 -21.58 21.65 -6.83
C LEU A 2 -22.16 22.86 -6.06
N THR A 3 -21.80 24.08 -6.42
CA THR A 3 -22.27 25.32 -5.77
C THR A 3 -23.80 25.49 -5.84
N VAL A 4 -24.40 25.24 -7.02
CA VAL A 4 -25.85 25.32 -7.22
C VAL A 4 -26.59 24.27 -6.39
N HIS A 5 -26.01 23.08 -6.21
CA HIS A 5 -26.58 22.06 -5.34
C HIS A 5 -26.50 22.44 -3.86
N LEU A 6 -25.44 23.15 -3.43
CA LEU A 6 -25.29 23.58 -2.05
C LEU A 6 -26.24 24.72 -1.67
N GLU A 7 -26.43 25.71 -2.56
CA GLU A 7 -27.43 26.77 -2.38
C GLU A 7 -28.84 26.16 -2.23
N LYS A 8 -29.22 25.28 -3.17
CA LYS A 8 -30.51 24.57 -3.12
C LYS A 8 -30.68 23.76 -1.84
N LEU A 9 -29.63 23.07 -1.39
CA LEU A 9 -29.68 22.26 -0.17
C LEU A 9 -29.79 23.14 1.08
N SER A 10 -29.10 24.29 1.09
CA SER A 10 -29.20 25.30 2.15
C SER A 10 -30.64 25.77 2.33
N ASP A 11 -31.32 26.08 1.21
CA ASP A 11 -32.72 26.50 1.20
C ASP A 11 -33.67 25.40 1.71
N ILE A 12 -33.52 24.17 1.22
CA ILE A 12 -34.41 23.05 1.60
C ILE A 12 -34.23 22.67 3.08
N GLN A 13 -32.99 22.62 3.56
CA GLN A 13 -32.68 22.17 4.92
C GLN A 13 -32.70 23.31 5.96
N CYS A 14 -32.89 24.56 5.52
CA CYS A 14 -32.82 25.77 6.35
C CYS A 14 -31.49 25.84 7.15
N GLN A 15 -30.37 25.48 6.52
CA GLN A 15 -29.04 25.48 7.14
C GLN A 15 -28.12 26.42 6.37
N PRO A 16 -27.33 27.27 7.04
CA PRO A 16 -26.39 28.15 6.35
C PRO A 16 -25.32 27.35 5.63
N GLU A 17 -24.88 27.82 4.45
CA GLU A 17 -23.86 27.14 3.63
C GLU A 17 -22.57 26.78 4.37
N SER A 18 -22.21 27.56 5.40
CA SER A 18 -21.06 27.25 6.26
C SER A 18 -21.17 25.89 6.96
N GLN A 19 -22.39 25.42 7.22
CA GLN A 19 -22.68 24.11 7.81
C GLN A 19 -22.68 22.99 6.76
N LEU A 20 -22.63 23.30 5.47
CA LEU A 20 -22.62 22.35 4.35
C LEU A 20 -21.22 22.05 3.79
N LYS A 21 -20.18 22.69 4.35
CA LYS A 21 -18.77 22.51 3.92
C LYS A 21 -18.31 21.05 3.91
N PHE A 22 -18.85 20.21 4.79
CA PHE A 22 -18.55 18.78 4.85
C PHE A 22 -18.81 18.04 3.53
N ILE A 23 -19.79 18.49 2.73
CA ILE A 23 -20.08 17.92 1.40
C ILE A 23 -18.94 18.23 0.43
N THR A 24 -18.46 19.48 0.44
CA THR A 24 -17.33 19.90 -0.40
C THR A 24 -16.06 19.15 0.00
N GLU A 25 -15.81 19.01 1.30
CA GLU A 25 -14.67 18.24 1.81
C GLU A 25 -14.73 16.77 1.39
N ALA A 26 -15.91 16.13 1.43
CA ALA A 26 -16.09 14.76 0.95
C ALA A 26 -15.75 14.61 -0.54
N TRP A 27 -16.23 15.52 -1.39
CA TRP A 27 -15.93 15.50 -2.83
C TRP A 27 -14.46 15.76 -3.13
N LEU A 28 -13.83 16.71 -2.43
CA LEU A 28 -12.39 16.94 -2.55
C LEU A 28 -11.61 15.69 -2.14
N GLN A 29 -11.99 15.04 -1.04
CA GLN A 29 -11.38 13.79 -0.60
C GLN A 29 -11.51 12.70 -1.69
N ILE A 30 -12.69 12.53 -2.29
CA ILE A 30 -12.91 11.57 -3.39
C ILE A 30 -11.98 11.84 -4.57
N VAL A 31 -11.85 13.11 -4.98
CA VAL A 31 -10.97 13.51 -6.10
C VAL A 31 -9.51 13.18 -5.79
N GLU A 32 -9.03 13.52 -4.59
CA GLU A 32 -7.65 13.23 -4.18
C GLU A 32 -7.39 11.73 -4.06
N CYS A 33 -8.31 10.97 -3.46
CA CYS A 33 -8.25 9.51 -3.41
C CYS A 33 -8.15 8.89 -4.81
N ARG A 34 -8.98 9.34 -5.77
CA ARG A 34 -8.90 8.87 -7.15
C ARG A 34 -7.59 9.23 -7.83
N ARG A 35 -6.99 10.38 -7.50
CA ARG A 35 -5.65 10.76 -8.00
C ARG A 35 -4.58 9.82 -7.45
N VAL A 36 -4.60 9.51 -6.16
CA VAL A 36 -3.67 8.56 -5.54
C VAL A 36 -3.80 7.17 -6.18
N LEU A 37 -5.02 6.66 -6.38
CA LEU A 37 -5.24 5.35 -7.00
C LEU A 37 -4.59 5.25 -8.39
N LYS A 38 -4.71 6.28 -9.23
CA LYS A 38 -4.07 6.28 -10.56
C LYS A 38 -2.56 5.99 -10.47
N TRP A 39 -1.89 6.56 -9.47
CA TRP A 39 -0.47 6.35 -9.24
C TRP A 39 -0.18 5.03 -8.54
N THR A 40 -1.08 4.52 -7.68
CA THR A 40 -0.89 3.20 -7.06
C THR A 40 -0.95 2.08 -8.09
N TYR A 41 -1.81 2.19 -9.11
CA TYR A 41 -1.83 1.24 -10.22
C TYR A 41 -0.49 1.23 -10.99
N ALA A 42 0.10 2.40 -11.24
CA ALA A 42 1.43 2.50 -11.86
C ALA A 42 2.52 1.91 -10.95
N TYR A 43 2.49 2.21 -9.65
CA TYR A 43 3.42 1.63 -8.68
C TYR A 43 3.31 0.10 -8.63
N GLY A 44 2.10 -0.44 -8.53
CA GLY A 44 1.85 -1.88 -8.49
C GLY A 44 2.31 -2.60 -9.75
N TYR A 45 2.20 -1.98 -10.93
CA TYR A 45 2.70 -2.52 -12.19
C TYR A 45 4.23 -2.74 -12.18
N TYR A 46 4.99 -1.82 -11.58
CA TYR A 46 6.45 -1.91 -11.50
C TYR A 46 6.96 -2.67 -10.26
N LEU A 47 6.07 -3.15 -9.39
CA LEU A 47 6.46 -3.90 -8.20
C LEU A 47 7.00 -5.30 -8.61
N PRO A 48 8.24 -5.67 -8.25
CA PRO A 48 8.86 -6.89 -8.77
C PRO A 48 8.10 -8.16 -8.42
N GLU A 49 7.99 -9.09 -9.38
CA GLU A 49 7.20 -10.33 -9.25
C GLU A 49 7.66 -11.28 -8.13
N HIS A 50 8.94 -11.24 -7.76
CA HIS A 50 9.51 -12.08 -6.71
C HIS A 50 9.28 -11.54 -5.29
N GLU A 51 8.91 -10.27 -5.13
CA GLU A 51 8.62 -9.66 -3.83
C GLU A 51 7.17 -9.94 -3.37
N HIS A 52 6.84 -11.22 -3.21
CA HIS A 52 5.46 -11.67 -2.93
C HIS A 52 4.83 -11.01 -1.70
N ALA A 53 5.58 -10.88 -0.60
CA ALA A 53 5.06 -10.29 0.62
C ALA A 53 4.67 -8.82 0.42
N LYS A 54 5.50 -8.04 -0.28
CA LYS A 54 5.23 -6.63 -0.60
C LYS A 54 4.01 -6.50 -1.49
N ARG A 55 3.88 -7.37 -2.50
CA ARG A 55 2.70 -7.35 -3.39
C ARG A 55 1.41 -7.63 -2.63
N GLN A 56 1.37 -8.67 -1.80
CA GLN A 56 0.20 -8.98 -0.99
C GLN A 56 -0.16 -7.84 -0.03
N PHE A 57 0.84 -7.22 0.60
CA PHE A 57 0.61 -6.09 1.49
C PHE A 57 0.09 -4.86 0.74
N PHE A 58 0.66 -4.57 -0.43
CA PHE A 58 0.19 -3.50 -1.31
C PHE A 58 -1.26 -3.73 -1.76
N GLU A 59 -1.59 -4.92 -2.27
CA GLU A 59 -2.94 -5.27 -2.71
C GLU A 59 -3.96 -5.14 -1.58
N TYR A 60 -3.59 -5.55 -0.36
CA TYR A 60 -4.42 -5.37 0.82
C TYR A 60 -4.68 -3.88 1.13
N LEU A 61 -3.63 -3.07 1.18
CA LEU A 61 -3.76 -1.63 1.45
C LEU A 61 -4.58 -0.91 0.38
N GLN A 62 -4.34 -1.25 -0.90
CA GLN A 62 -5.12 -0.70 -2.01
C GLN A 62 -6.59 -1.13 -1.91
N GLY A 63 -6.86 -2.40 -1.62
CA GLY A 63 -8.23 -2.92 -1.47
C GLY A 63 -9.02 -2.23 -0.36
N GLU A 64 -8.40 -2.01 0.81
CA GLU A 64 -9.02 -1.28 1.92
C GLU A 64 -9.32 0.18 1.53
N ALA A 65 -8.38 0.85 0.85
CA ALA A 65 -8.55 2.22 0.38
C ALA A 65 -9.64 2.35 -0.68
N GLU A 66 -9.69 1.45 -1.66
CA GLU A 66 -10.71 1.43 -2.71
C GLU A 66 -12.10 1.14 -2.14
N SER A 67 -12.22 0.18 -1.22
CA SER A 67 -13.48 -0.12 -0.52
C SER A 67 -13.98 1.05 0.32
N GLY A 68 -13.06 1.74 1.02
CA GLY A 68 -13.38 2.99 1.73
C GLY A 68 -13.88 4.08 0.79
N LEU A 69 -13.17 4.30 -0.32
CA LEU A 69 -13.52 5.30 -1.32
C LEU A 69 -14.89 5.05 -1.95
N GLU A 70 -15.22 3.81 -2.29
CA GLU A 70 -16.50 3.49 -2.91
C GLU A 70 -17.67 3.77 -1.96
N ARG A 71 -17.54 3.42 -0.68
CA ARG A 71 -18.55 3.77 0.35
C ARG A 71 -18.72 5.27 0.50
N LEU A 72 -17.62 6.03 0.54
CA LEU A 72 -17.67 7.49 0.62
C LEU A 72 -18.35 8.09 -0.62
N HIS A 73 -17.97 7.65 -1.81
CA HIS A 73 -18.52 8.13 -3.06
C HIS A 73 -20.01 7.82 -3.18
N GLN A 74 -20.42 6.61 -2.84
CA GLN A 74 -21.84 6.21 -2.83
C GLN A 74 -22.67 7.10 -1.89
N CYS A 75 -22.17 7.40 -0.69
CA CYS A 75 -22.86 8.27 0.26
C CYS A 75 -22.95 9.71 -0.27
N ALA A 76 -21.85 10.24 -0.81
CA ALA A 76 -21.78 11.61 -1.35
C ALA A 76 -22.67 11.82 -2.59
N GLU A 77 -22.83 10.79 -3.42
CA GLU A 77 -23.61 10.86 -4.67
C GLU A 77 -25.07 10.45 -4.48
N LYS A 78 -25.33 9.25 -3.94
CA LYS A 78 -26.68 8.67 -3.91
C LYS A 78 -27.49 9.10 -2.70
N GLU A 79 -26.88 9.06 -1.51
CA GLU A 79 -27.60 9.41 -0.28
C GLU A 79 -27.86 10.91 -0.18
N LEU A 80 -26.93 11.75 -0.65
CA LEU A 80 -27.12 13.20 -0.74
C LEU A 80 -28.33 13.57 -1.60
N GLN A 81 -28.58 12.83 -2.67
CA GLN A 81 -29.66 13.11 -3.63
C GLN A 81 -31.05 13.07 -2.97
N VAL A 82 -31.24 12.27 -1.93
CA VAL A 82 -32.49 12.19 -1.17
C VAL A 82 -32.84 13.54 -0.54
N TYR A 83 -31.84 14.25 0.01
CA TYR A 83 -32.03 15.54 0.66
C TYR A 83 -32.14 16.71 -0.33
N LEU A 84 -31.55 16.57 -1.53
CA LEU A 84 -31.68 17.55 -2.62
C LEU A 84 -33.06 17.55 -3.30
N ASN A 85 -33.79 16.44 -3.15
CA ASN A 85 -35.12 16.22 -3.71
C ASN A 85 -36.21 16.25 -2.64
N ALA A 86 -35.86 16.52 -1.38
CA ALA A 86 -36.82 16.60 -0.29
C ALA A 86 -37.70 17.85 -0.40
N GLU A 87 -38.94 17.74 0.07
CA GLU A 87 -39.93 18.82 0.07
C GLU A 87 -39.74 19.80 1.25
N GLY A 88 -38.84 19.47 2.19
CA GLY A 88 -38.50 20.33 3.33
C GLY A 88 -37.39 19.77 4.21
N PRO A 89 -37.10 20.44 5.35
CA PRO A 89 -36.02 20.04 6.25
C PRO A 89 -36.26 18.67 6.87
N SER A 90 -35.23 17.83 6.92
CA SER A 90 -35.28 16.53 7.57
C SER A 90 -34.38 16.50 8.81
N LYS A 91 -34.86 15.88 9.89
CA LYS A 91 -34.05 15.63 11.09
C LYS A 91 -32.89 14.67 10.80
N ASP A 92 -33.09 13.75 9.86
CA ASP A 92 -32.11 12.74 9.45
C ASP A 92 -30.91 13.37 8.71
N PHE A 93 -31.04 14.63 8.26
CA PHE A 93 -29.95 15.36 7.62
C PHE A 93 -28.72 15.51 8.52
N ASN A 94 -28.92 15.66 9.84
CA ASN A 94 -27.79 15.70 10.79
C ASN A 94 -27.10 14.34 10.93
N GLU A 95 -27.85 13.25 10.83
CA GLU A 95 -27.28 11.90 10.82
C GLU A 95 -26.48 11.68 9.53
N PHE A 96 -27.02 12.08 8.38
CA PHE A 96 -26.31 12.07 7.10
C PHE A 96 -25.02 12.90 7.17
N ARG A 97 -25.07 14.11 7.72
CA ARG A 97 -23.89 14.95 7.90
C ARG A 97 -22.80 14.23 8.69
N THR A 98 -23.18 13.65 9.83
CA THR A 98 -22.24 12.92 10.70
C THR A 98 -21.67 11.72 9.97
N LYS A 99 -22.50 10.97 9.24
CA LYS A 99 -22.09 9.83 8.43
C LYS A 99 -21.11 10.21 7.33
N LEU A 100 -21.41 11.24 6.54
CA LEU A 100 -20.56 11.68 5.43
C LEU A 100 -19.21 12.19 5.93
N ALA A 101 -19.20 13.00 7.00
CA ALA A 101 -17.97 13.46 7.62
C ALA A 101 -17.13 12.29 8.17
N GLY A 102 -17.77 11.33 8.83
CA GLY A 102 -17.11 10.11 9.33
C GLY A 102 -16.48 9.27 8.22
N LEU A 103 -17.23 8.99 7.15
CA LEU A 103 -16.72 8.27 5.97
C LEU A 103 -15.56 9.02 5.32
N THR A 104 -15.63 10.35 5.25
CA THR A 104 -14.55 11.19 4.71
C THR A 104 -13.27 11.03 5.52
N SER A 105 -13.37 11.08 6.86
CA SER A 105 -12.22 10.90 7.76
C SER A 105 -11.63 9.49 7.69
N VAL A 106 -12.48 8.45 7.67
CA VAL A 106 -12.03 7.06 7.59
C VAL A 106 -11.34 6.78 6.25
N THR A 107 -11.92 7.27 5.14
CA THR A 107 -11.33 7.13 3.80
C THR A 107 -9.99 7.83 3.73
N ARG A 108 -9.88 9.06 4.28
CA ARG A 108 -8.60 9.77 4.36
C ARG A 108 -7.54 8.92 5.06
N ASN A 109 -7.88 8.30 6.19
CA ASN A 109 -6.93 7.47 6.92
C ASN A 109 -6.44 6.25 6.12
N TYR A 110 -7.33 5.56 5.39
CA TYR A 110 -6.91 4.46 4.51
C TYR A 110 -5.89 4.92 3.46
N PHE A 111 -6.13 6.08 2.84
CA PHE A 111 -5.21 6.64 1.84
C PHE A 111 -3.91 7.16 2.44
N GLU A 112 -3.92 7.78 3.62
CA GLU A 112 -2.71 8.18 4.35
C GLU A 112 -1.84 6.95 4.71
N ASN A 113 -2.47 5.85 5.13
CA ASN A 113 -1.78 4.60 5.42
C ASN A 113 -1.17 3.99 4.15
N LEU A 114 -1.92 3.97 3.05
CA LEU A 114 -1.44 3.51 1.75
C LEU A 114 -0.24 4.32 1.27
N VAL A 115 -0.36 5.66 1.22
CA VAL A 115 0.74 6.53 0.77
C VAL A 115 1.97 6.37 1.65
N ARG A 116 1.81 6.33 2.98
CA ARG A 116 2.93 6.13 3.91
C ARG A 116 3.65 4.79 3.68
N ALA A 117 2.90 3.72 3.42
CA ALA A 117 3.50 2.41 3.12
C ALA A 117 4.28 2.43 1.79
N LEU A 118 3.77 3.14 0.77
CA LEU A 118 4.44 3.33 -0.50
C LEU A 118 5.71 4.17 -0.38
N GLU A 119 5.67 5.26 0.39
CA GLU A 119 6.83 6.11 0.69
C GLU A 119 7.94 5.32 1.42
N ASN A 120 7.56 4.36 2.26
CA ASN A 120 8.48 3.46 2.94
C ASN A 120 8.91 2.24 2.09
N GLY A 121 8.52 2.18 0.82
CA GLY A 121 8.88 1.06 -0.07
C GLY A 121 8.36 -0.30 0.39
N LEU A 122 7.25 -0.32 1.14
CA LEU A 122 6.60 -1.53 1.67
C LEU A 122 7.53 -2.37 2.57
N SER A 123 8.48 -1.75 3.28
CA SER A 123 9.45 -2.49 4.10
C SER A 123 8.85 -3.16 5.35
N ASP A 124 7.59 -2.86 5.70
CA ASP A 124 6.91 -3.41 6.88
C ASP A 124 6.77 -4.94 6.85
N VAL A 125 6.85 -5.53 5.65
CA VAL A 125 6.81 -6.98 5.42
C VAL A 125 8.17 -7.60 5.13
N ASP A 126 9.26 -6.81 5.11
CA ASP A 126 10.64 -7.31 5.06
C ASP A 126 11.07 -7.84 6.43
N SER A 127 10.30 -8.80 6.95
CA SER A 127 10.76 -9.69 8.01
C SER A 127 11.67 -10.74 7.38
N HIS A 128 12.88 -10.32 6.99
CA HIS A 128 13.98 -11.26 6.93
C HIS A 128 14.13 -11.82 8.34
N GLY A 129 13.65 -13.05 8.53
CA GLY A 129 13.91 -13.89 9.68
C GLY A 129 15.39 -14.23 9.77
N ASN A 130 16.24 -13.23 10.02
CA ASN A 130 17.47 -13.42 10.76
C ASN A 130 17.08 -13.33 12.24
N CYS A 131 16.37 -14.35 12.72
CA CYS A 131 16.47 -14.73 14.11
C CYS A 131 17.90 -15.24 14.34
N SER A 132 18.85 -14.32 14.43
CA SER A 132 20.14 -14.58 15.04
C SER A 132 19.83 -15.14 16.42
N ARG A 133 20.07 -16.43 16.60
CA ARG A 133 19.97 -17.13 17.87
C ARG A 133 20.83 -16.42 18.91
N THR A 134 20.25 -15.48 19.65
CA THR A 134 20.80 -15.07 20.93
C THR A 134 20.43 -16.15 21.92
N GLY A 135 21.37 -17.08 22.13
CA GLY A 135 21.30 -18.05 23.21
C GLY A 135 21.16 -17.31 24.53
N SER A 136 20.04 -17.53 25.22
CA SER A 136 19.85 -17.15 26.61
C SER A 136 19.58 -18.40 27.42
N SER A 137 20.59 -18.76 28.18
CA SER A 137 20.67 -19.81 29.19
C SER A 137 19.55 -19.72 30.22
N LYS A 138 18.79 -20.82 30.42
CA LYS A 138 18.17 -21.13 31.72
C LYS A 138 18.21 -22.64 31.98
N SER A 139 18.79 -22.95 33.14
CA SER A 139 18.97 -24.25 33.78
C SER A 139 17.68 -24.83 34.34
N VAL A 140 17.43 -26.13 34.13
CA VAL A 140 16.67 -27.00 35.04
C VAL A 140 17.27 -28.41 34.97
N GLY A 141 17.51 -29.03 36.13
CA GLY A 141 18.30 -30.25 36.28
C GLY A 141 17.53 -31.57 36.31
N GLY A 142 18.31 -32.64 36.50
CA GLY A 142 17.92 -33.91 37.12
C GLY A 142 17.59 -35.07 36.17
N GLY A 143 18.43 -36.12 36.16
CA GLY A 143 18.04 -37.44 35.63
C GLY A 143 19.19 -38.30 35.12
N THR A 144 19.63 -39.25 35.93
CA THR A 144 20.67 -40.26 35.71
C THR A 144 20.35 -41.33 34.65
N SER A 145 21.34 -41.77 33.86
CA SER A 145 21.63 -43.21 33.65
C SER A 145 22.98 -43.45 32.94
N LYS A 146 23.64 -44.53 33.37
CA LYS A 146 24.95 -45.05 32.93
C LYS A 146 24.87 -45.68 31.52
N GLY A 147 25.89 -45.47 30.71
CA GLY A 147 26.17 -46.26 29.50
C GLY A 147 27.64 -46.17 29.10
N ARG A 148 28.33 -47.31 29.09
CA ARG A 148 29.77 -47.48 28.87
C ARG A 148 30.16 -47.40 27.39
N GLY A 149 31.33 -46.78 27.14
CA GLY A 149 32.42 -47.33 26.30
C GLY A 149 32.30 -47.20 24.78
N GLY A 150 33.37 -46.71 24.14
CA GLY A 150 33.53 -46.84 22.68
C GLY A 150 34.58 -45.91 22.08
N LYS A 151 35.76 -46.47 21.81
CA LYS A 151 36.98 -45.86 21.26
C LYS A 151 36.89 -45.78 19.73
N GLY A 152 37.31 -44.68 19.08
CA GLY A 152 37.40 -44.61 17.61
C GLY A 152 38.13 -43.37 17.08
N LYS A 153 39.33 -43.59 16.52
CA LYS A 153 40.20 -42.63 15.82
C LYS A 153 39.67 -42.31 14.41
N GLY A 154 40.03 -41.15 13.85
CA GLY A 154 40.00 -40.95 12.40
C GLY A 154 40.19 -39.51 11.94
N SER A 155 41.42 -39.16 11.55
CA SER A 155 41.82 -37.93 10.87
C SER A 155 41.34 -37.94 9.41
N SER A 156 41.00 -36.77 8.84
CA SER A 156 41.69 -36.20 7.67
C SER A 156 40.85 -35.18 6.89
N SER A 157 41.62 -34.32 6.26
CA SER A 157 41.38 -33.06 5.58
C SER A 157 41.12 -33.19 4.06
N ARG A 158 40.52 -32.12 3.50
CA ARG A 158 40.88 -31.37 2.26
C ARG A 158 39.79 -31.29 1.16
N SER A 159 39.78 -30.07 0.58
CA SER A 159 39.41 -29.66 -0.80
C SER A 159 37.92 -29.77 -1.16
N GLY A 160 37.25 -28.76 -1.71
CA GLY A 160 37.67 -27.68 -2.60
C GLY A 160 36.70 -27.72 -3.78
N GLY A 161 35.83 -26.72 -3.91
CA GLY A 161 34.76 -26.71 -4.93
C GLY A 161 34.43 -25.28 -5.34
N SER A 162 35.04 -24.86 -6.43
CA SER A 162 34.88 -23.57 -7.09
C SER A 162 33.74 -23.62 -8.13
N SER A 163 33.03 -22.50 -8.25
CA SER A 163 32.21 -22.05 -9.38
C SER A 163 30.90 -22.80 -9.68
N ARG A 164 29.82 -22.00 -9.78
CA ARG A 164 29.15 -21.70 -11.07
C ARG A 164 28.29 -20.45 -10.88
N ASN A 165 28.92 -19.29 -11.12
CA ASN A 165 28.19 -18.07 -11.49
C ASN A 165 27.52 -18.34 -12.82
N ILE A 166 26.20 -18.32 -12.86
CA ILE A 166 25.43 -18.32 -14.10
C ILE A 166 25.29 -16.85 -14.51
N ASP A 167 25.87 -16.57 -15.67
CA ASP A 167 26.03 -15.29 -16.34
C ASP A 167 24.66 -14.68 -16.71
N ASP A 168 24.23 -13.63 -16.01
CA ASP A 168 23.05 -12.83 -16.36
C ASP A 168 23.47 -11.49 -17.03
N SER A 169 24.54 -11.52 -17.84
CA SER A 169 25.08 -10.30 -18.48
C SER A 169 24.45 -10.01 -19.85
N SER A 170 23.12 -10.10 -19.97
CA SER A 170 22.43 -9.84 -21.25
C SER A 170 21.99 -8.40 -21.46
N HIS A 171 22.14 -7.51 -20.46
CA HIS A 171 21.66 -6.12 -20.52
C HIS A 171 22.70 -5.10 -20.00
N TRP A 172 22.60 -3.84 -20.45
CA TRP A 172 23.32 -2.69 -19.91
C TRP A 172 22.33 -1.56 -19.55
N SER A 173 22.53 -0.92 -18.41
CA SER A 173 21.70 0.19 -17.95
C SER A 173 22.18 1.51 -18.53
N CYS A 174 21.27 2.31 -19.08
CA CYS A 174 21.60 3.62 -19.62
C CYS A 174 21.97 4.62 -18.51
N GLU A 175 23.13 5.27 -18.59
CA GLU A 175 23.57 6.25 -17.58
C GLU A 175 22.68 7.50 -17.54
N HIS A 176 21.98 7.81 -18.65
CA HIS A 176 21.14 9.01 -18.76
C HIS A 176 19.69 8.84 -18.27
N CYS A 177 19.12 7.64 -18.39
CA CYS A 177 17.70 7.41 -18.09
C CYS A 177 17.43 6.10 -17.35
N THR A 178 18.48 5.37 -16.95
CA THR A 178 18.46 4.10 -16.21
C THR A 178 17.79 2.92 -16.92
N PHE A 179 17.30 3.10 -18.15
CA PHE A 179 16.65 2.04 -18.91
C PHE A 179 17.60 0.86 -19.20
N ALA A 180 17.09 -0.36 -19.04
CA ALA A 180 17.82 -1.61 -19.30
C ALA A 180 17.77 -1.96 -20.79
N ASN A 181 18.89 -1.79 -21.49
CA ASN A 181 19.02 -2.11 -22.91
C ASN A 181 19.64 -3.48 -23.11
N ILE A 182 19.29 -4.18 -24.19
CA ILE A 182 19.98 -5.41 -24.59
C ILE A 182 21.46 -5.15 -24.86
N ARG A 183 22.35 -6.09 -24.51
CA ARG A 183 23.82 -5.93 -24.62
C ARG A 183 24.31 -5.55 -26.04
N LEU A 184 23.59 -5.97 -27.07
CA LEU A 184 23.91 -5.67 -28.47
C LEU A 184 23.53 -4.24 -28.90
N ALA A 185 22.68 -3.55 -28.14
CA ALA A 185 22.30 -2.18 -28.45
C ALA A 185 23.44 -1.21 -28.10
N THR A 186 23.85 -0.38 -29.06
CA THR A 186 24.83 0.70 -28.87
C THR A 186 24.19 2.04 -28.52
N VAL A 187 22.86 2.11 -28.60
CA VAL A 187 22.04 3.28 -28.36
C VAL A 187 20.88 2.88 -27.44
N CYS A 188 20.56 3.72 -26.47
CA CYS A 188 19.45 3.49 -25.57
C CYS A 188 18.11 3.56 -26.32
N GLN A 189 17.26 2.54 -26.20
CA GLN A 189 15.95 2.52 -26.87
C GLN A 189 14.98 3.58 -26.37
N MET A 190 15.15 4.06 -25.14
CA MET A 190 14.26 5.07 -24.55
C MET A 190 14.67 6.50 -24.83
N CYS A 191 15.96 6.84 -24.69
CA CYS A 191 16.43 8.23 -24.82
C CYS A 191 17.30 8.48 -26.05
N GLN A 192 17.56 7.45 -26.87
CA GLN A 192 18.42 7.50 -28.06
C GLN A 192 19.86 7.98 -27.82
N GLN A 193 20.30 8.00 -26.56
CA GLN A 193 21.66 8.33 -26.19
C GLN A 193 22.57 7.10 -26.31
N ARG A 194 23.82 7.27 -26.74
CA ARG A 194 24.78 6.18 -26.85
C ARG A 194 25.17 5.63 -25.48
N ARG A 195 25.51 4.35 -25.45
CA ARG A 195 26.17 3.71 -24.31
C ARG A 195 27.50 4.38 -24.00
#